data_AF-A0A1X2IGP3-F1
#
_entry.id   AF-A0A1X2IGP3-F1
#
_cell.length_a   1.000
_cell.length_b   1.000
_cell.length_c   1.000
_cell.angle_alpha   90.00
_cell.angle_beta   90.00
_cell.angle_gamma   90.00
#
_symmetry.space_group_name_H-M   'P 1'
#
loop_
_entity.id
_entity.type
_entity.pdbx_description
1 polymer ?
#
loop_
_entity_poly.entity_id
_entity_poly.type
_entity_poly.pdbx_seq_one_letter_code
_entity_poly.pdbx_strand_id
1 'polypeptide(L)'
;LSTVALCPENEHRLLKDLDTFTNNKAFYKRVGFPFRRGYLLHGQPGTGKTSLVLAVASYLQLSLYFINLGYIRSDAELIQAFSTVPANAIVVFEDVDTQSTVSV
;
A
#
# COMPACT_ATOMS: atom_id res chain seq x y z
N LEU A 1 -4.28 -14.18 -4.30
CA LEU A 1 -2.80 -14.18 -4.16
C LEU A 1 -2.14 -15.29 -4.96
N SER A 2 -2.77 -16.46 -5.14
CA SER A 2 -2.27 -17.57 -5.96
C SER A 2 -2.00 -17.29 -7.46
N THR A 3 -2.40 -16.12 -7.96
CA THR A 3 -2.23 -15.70 -9.36
C THR A 3 -0.98 -14.86 -9.60
N VAL A 4 -0.23 -14.49 -8.55
CA VAL A 4 0.99 -13.68 -8.65
C VAL A 4 2.17 -14.52 -8.20
N ALA A 5 3.14 -14.74 -9.09
CA ALA A 5 4.33 -15.51 -8.77
C ALA A 5 5.27 -14.69 -7.88
N LEU A 6 5.36 -15.07 -6.60
CA LEU A 6 6.31 -14.55 -5.64
C LEU A 6 7.23 -15.68 -5.16
N CYS A 7 8.42 -15.34 -4.67
CA CYS A 7 9.21 -16.31 -3.92
C CYS A 7 8.38 -16.78 -2.70
N PRO A 8 8.31 -18.10 -2.43
CA PRO A 8 7.46 -18.66 -1.36
C PRO A 8 7.67 -17.98 0.00
N GLU A 9 8.92 -17.60 0.31
CA GLU A 9 9.28 -16.93 1.54
C GLU A 9 8.62 -15.54 1.65
N ASN A 10 8.61 -14.78 0.55
CA ASN A 10 8.01 -13.45 0.52
C ASN A 10 6.49 -13.51 0.53
N GLU A 11 5.91 -14.48 -0.17
CA GLU A 11 4.46 -14.72 -0.13
C GLU A 11 4.01 -15.05 1.29
N HIS A 12 4.67 -16.00 1.95
CA HIS A 12 4.35 -16.38 3.32
C HIS A 12 4.50 -15.22 4.30
N ARG A 13 5.58 -14.43 4.18
CA ARG A 13 5.81 -13.24 5.01
C ARG A 13 4.71 -12.20 4.83
N LEU A 14 4.31 -11.92 3.59
CA LEU A 14 3.26 -10.95 3.28
C LEU A 14 1.91 -11.41 3.85
N LEU A 15 1.51 -12.65 3.58
CA LEU A 15 0.25 -13.21 4.08
C LEU A 15 0.17 -13.17 5.61
N LYS A 16 1.22 -13.66 6.28
CA LYS A 16 1.29 -13.65 7.74
C LYS A 16 1.15 -12.24 8.31
N ASP A 17 1.78 -11.26 7.66
CA ASP A 17 1.71 -9.87 8.10
C ASP A 17 0.32 -9.25 7.89
N LEU A 18 -0.30 -9.53 6.74
CA LEU A 18 -1.67 -9.11 6.43
C LEU A 18 -2.66 -9.67 7.47
N ASP A 19 -2.58 -10.97 7.76
CA ASP A 19 -3.41 -11.62 8.78
C ASP A 19 -3.16 -11.05 10.18
N THR A 20 -1.89 -10.78 10.51
CA THR A 20 -1.55 -10.18 11.80
C THR A 20 -2.13 -8.77 11.90
N PHE A 21 -2.06 -7.97 10.84
CA PHE A 21 -2.60 -6.61 10.83
C PHE A 21 -4.12 -6.61 10.97
N THR A 22 -4.85 -7.40 10.18
CA THR A 22 -6.32 -7.44 10.20
C THR A 22 -6.88 -7.89 11.54
N ASN A 23 -6.25 -8.88 12.18
CA ASN A 23 -6.72 -9.44 13.45
C ASN A 23 -6.38 -8.58 14.68
N ASN A 24 -5.46 -7.62 14.58
CA ASN A 24 -4.98 -6.83 15.73
C ASN A 24 -5.67 -5.46 15.90
N LYS A 25 -6.80 -5.19 15.24
CA LYS A 25 -7.49 -3.88 15.34
C LYS A 25 -7.77 -3.43 16.78
N ALA A 26 -8.18 -4.36 17.66
CA ALA A 26 -8.42 -4.08 19.07
C ALA A 26 -7.14 -3.71 19.83
N PHE A 27 -6.01 -4.30 19.49
CA PHE A 27 -4.71 -3.99 20.07
C PHE A 27 -4.29 -2.55 19.74
N TYR A 28 -4.37 -2.14 18.46
CA TYR A 28 -4.08 -0.77 18.05
C TYR A 28 -4.96 0.25 18.78
N LYS A 29 -6.27 -0.04 18.88
CA LYS A 29 -7.21 0.80 19.62
C LYS A 29 -6.85 0.93 21.10
N ARG A 30 -6.43 -0.16 21.75
CA ARG A 30 -6.07 -0.19 23.17
C ARG A 30 -4.79 0.61 23.47
N VAL A 31 -3.80 0.54 22.57
CA VAL A 31 -2.51 1.24 22.73
C VAL A 31 -2.58 2.70 22.24
N GLY A 32 -3.63 3.05 21.50
CA GLY A 32 -3.82 4.41 20.95
C GLY A 32 -3.03 4.67 19.68
N PHE A 33 -2.48 3.63 19.03
CA PHE A 33 -1.78 3.80 17.76
C PHE A 33 -2.75 3.81 16.57
N PRO A 34 -2.47 4.63 15.53
CA PRO A 34 -3.24 4.60 14.29
C PRO A 34 -3.24 3.20 13.67
N PHE A 35 -4.42 2.69 13.34
CA PHE A 35 -4.57 1.41 12.64
C PHE A 35 -4.20 1.57 11.15
N ARG A 36 -2.90 1.56 10.85
CA ARG A 36 -2.35 1.76 9.50
C ARG A 36 -1.22 0.76 9.25
N ARG A 37 -1.09 0.31 8.00
CA ARG A 37 -0.03 -0.57 7.54
C ARG A 37 0.51 -0.07 6.20
N GLY A 38 1.82 0.05 6.07
CA GLY A 38 2.50 0.49 4.86
C GLY A 38 3.36 -0.63 4.27
N TYR A 39 3.35 -0.75 2.95
CA TYR A 39 4.19 -1.68 2.19
C TYR A 39 4.93 -0.92 1.09
N LEU A 40 6.20 -1.28 0.89
CA LEU A 40 6.99 -0.80 -0.23
C LEU A 40 7.32 -1.99 -1.13
N LEU A 41 6.82 -1.94 -2.37
CA LEU A 41 7.09 -2.96 -3.38
C LEU A 41 8.12 -2.39 -4.36
N HIS A 42 9.27 -3.04 -4.48
CA HIS A 42 10.35 -2.62 -5.37
C HIS A 42 10.86 -3.79 -6.22
N GLY A 43 11.49 -3.48 -7.35
CA GLY A 43 12.02 -4.47 -8.29
C GLY A 43 11.92 -3.98 -9.73
N GLN A 44 12.44 -4.76 -10.68
CA GLN A 44 12.41 -4.41 -12.11
C GLN A 44 10.97 -4.20 -12.63
N PRO A 45 10.76 -3.34 -13.65
CA PRO A 45 9.46 -3.23 -14.30
C PRO A 45 9.00 -4.61 -14.83
N GLY A 46 7.70 -4.88 -14.78
CA GLY A 46 7.13 -6.16 -15.23
C GLY A 46 7.16 -7.30 -14.21
N THR A 47 7.72 -7.12 -13.00
CA THR A 47 7.74 -8.16 -11.95
C THR A 47 6.41 -8.33 -11.17
N GLY A 48 5.30 -7.85 -11.70
CA GLY A 48 3.97 -8.05 -11.11
C GLY A 48 3.68 -7.27 -9.83
N LYS A 49 4.37 -6.14 -9.56
CA LYS A 49 4.10 -5.29 -8.39
C LYS A 49 2.65 -4.80 -8.34
N THR A 50 2.14 -4.21 -9.42
CA THR A 50 0.75 -3.76 -9.52
C THR A 50 -0.23 -4.95 -9.45
N SER A 51 0.12 -6.10 -10.05
CA SER A 51 -0.65 -7.34 -9.91
C SER A 51 -0.72 -7.83 -8.46
N LEU A 52 0.35 -7.68 -7.70
CA LEU A 52 0.39 -8.02 -6.28
C LEU A 52 -0.53 -7.11 -5.46
N VAL A 53 -0.51 -5.80 -5.73
CA VAL A 53 -1.42 -4.83 -5.08
C VAL A 53 -2.88 -5.22 -5.31
N LEU A 54 -3.24 -5.56 -6.55
CA LEU A 54 -4.58 -6.06 -6.90
C LEU A 54 -4.93 -7.36 -6.15
N ALA A 55 -3.99 -8.29 -6.06
CA ALA A 55 -4.19 -9.54 -5.37
C ALA A 55 -4.37 -9.36 -3.84
N VAL A 56 -3.66 -8.43 -3.22
CA VAL A 56 -3.82 -8.06 -1.81
C VAL A 56 -5.18 -7.38 -1.58
N ALA A 57 -5.58 -6.46 -2.46
CA ALA A 57 -6.89 -5.81 -2.38
C ALA A 57 -8.05 -6.80 -2.43
N SER A 58 -7.97 -7.76 -3.35
CA SER A 58 -8.93 -8.85 -3.45
C SER A 58 -8.93 -9.74 -2.21
N TYR A 59 -7.75 -10.07 -1.68
CA TYR A 59 -7.60 -10.89 -0.48
C TYR A 59 -8.21 -10.23 0.77
N LEU A 60 -7.99 -8.92 0.95
CA LEU A 60 -8.51 -8.15 2.07
C LEU A 60 -9.95 -7.65 1.86
N GLN A 61 -10.51 -7.81 0.65
CA GLN A 61 -11.79 -7.24 0.23
C GLN A 61 -11.86 -5.71 0.40
N LEU A 62 -10.77 -5.01 0.06
CA LEU A 62 -10.67 -3.55 0.15
C LEU A 62 -10.61 -2.93 -1.25
N SER A 63 -11.12 -1.71 -1.37
CA SER A 63 -11.00 -0.91 -2.60
C SER A 63 -9.60 -0.32 -2.73
N LEU A 64 -9.09 -0.26 -3.95
CA LEU A 64 -7.86 0.45 -4.28
C LEU A 64 -8.15 1.92 -4.56
N TYR A 65 -7.27 2.80 -4.09
CA TYR A 65 -7.30 4.22 -4.40
C TYR A 65 -5.90 4.66 -4.85
N PHE A 66 -5.77 5.00 -6.12
CA PHE A 66 -4.51 5.42 -6.71
C PHE A 66 -4.31 6.92 -6.54
N ILE A 67 -3.18 7.30 -5.94
CA ILE A 67 -2.73 8.69 -5.87
C ILE A 67 -1.50 8.82 -6.75
N ASN A 68 -1.65 9.50 -7.88
CA ASN A 68 -0.54 9.83 -8.74
C ASN A 68 0.17 11.08 -8.19
N LEU A 69 1.33 10.86 -7.57
CA LEU A 69 2.14 11.93 -7.00
C LEU A 69 2.62 12.93 -8.08
N GLY A 70 2.68 12.52 -9.35
CA GLY A 70 3.08 13.36 -10.48
C GLY A 70 2.16 14.55 -10.71
N TYR A 71 0.94 14.56 -10.17
CA TYR A 71 0.01 15.69 -10.21
C TYR A 71 0.01 16.53 -8.92
N ILE A 72 0.66 16.06 -7.86
CA ILE A 72 0.72 16.76 -6.58
C ILE A 72 1.84 17.80 -6.65
N ARG A 73 1.54 19.04 -6.25
CA ARG A 73 2.48 20.18 -6.29
C ARG A 73 2.79 20.75 -4.91
N SER A 74 2.06 20.35 -3.89
CA SER A 74 2.25 20.82 -2.52
C SER A 74 1.81 19.81 -1.47
N ASP A 75 2.32 19.95 -0.25
CA ASP A 75 1.88 19.14 0.90
C ASP A 75 0.39 19.31 1.19
N ALA A 76 -0.15 20.51 0.95
CA ALA A 76 -1.58 20.79 1.11
C ALA A 76 -2.42 19.96 0.13
N GLU A 77 -2.01 19.86 -1.14
CA GLU A 77 -2.67 19.00 -2.13
C GLU A 77 -2.56 17.52 -1.76
N LEU A 78 -1.41 17.08 -1.23
CA LEU A 78 -1.25 15.71 -0.75
C LEU A 78 -2.23 15.40 0.40
N ILE A 79 -2.28 16.28 1.40
CA ILE A 79 -3.21 16.16 2.53
C ILE A 79 -4.66 16.11 2.02
N GLN A 80 -5.01 16.97 1.06
CA GLN A 80 -6.34 16.99 0.47
C GLN A 80 -6.63 15.67 -0.28
N ALA A 81 -5.70 15.16 -1.08
CA ALA A 81 -5.86 13.89 -1.78
C ALA A 81 -6.04 12.71 -0.81
N PHE A 82 -5.36 12.72 0.33
CA PHE A 82 -5.57 11.73 1.38
C PHE A 82 -6.92 11.89 2.10
N SER A 83 -7.41 13.13 2.25
CA SER A 83 -8.69 13.40 2.93
C SER A 83 -9.90 12.87 2.16
N THR A 84 -9.77 12.68 0.83
CA THR A 84 -10.84 12.12 -0.01
C THR A 84 -10.86 10.59 0.00
N VAL A 85 -9.87 9.93 0.59
CA VAL A 85 -9.79 8.47 0.63
C VAL A 85 -10.85 7.92 1.60
N PRO A 86 -11.70 6.98 1.18
CA PRO A 86 -12.68 6.37 2.07
C PRO A 86 -12.01 5.51 3.15
N ALA A 87 -12.72 5.30 4.27
CA ALA A 87 -12.28 4.35 5.28
C ALA A 87 -12.16 2.93 4.70
N ASN A 88 -11.22 2.13 5.22
CA ASN A 88 -10.98 0.76 4.78
C ASN A 88 -10.64 0.66 3.27
N ALA A 89 -9.72 1.50 2.81
CA ALA A 89 -9.17 1.44 1.46
C ALA A 89 -7.65 1.25 1.49
N ILE A 90 -7.10 0.70 0.41
CA ILE A 90 -5.66 0.62 0.16
C ILE A 90 -5.29 1.81 -0.71
N VAL A 91 -4.42 2.68 -0.20
CA VAL A 91 -3.85 3.78 -0.97
C VAL A 91 -2.62 3.28 -1.70
N VAL A 92 -2.56 3.54 -3.01
CA VAL A 92 -1.47 3.12 -3.89
C VAL A 92 -0.77 4.36 -4.42
N PHE A 93 0.53 4.46 -4.15
CA PHE A 93 1.43 5.41 -4.80
C PHE A 93 2.24 4.63 -5.83
N GLU A 94 2.05 4.95 -7.11
CA GLU A 94 2.91 4.42 -8.17
C GLU A 94 4.10 5.35 -8.42
N ASP A 95 5.21 4.76 -8.84
CA ASP A 95 6.42 5.48 -9.29
C ASP A 95 6.95 6.53 -8.31
N VAL A 96 6.98 6.19 -7.01
CA VAL A 96 7.47 7.08 -5.93
C VAL A 96 8.91 7.55 -6.12
N ASP A 97 9.71 6.81 -6.87
CA ASP A 97 11.10 7.09 -7.21
C ASP A 97 11.25 8.19 -8.28
N THR A 98 10.20 8.47 -9.05
CA THR A 98 10.22 9.51 -10.09
C THR A 98 10.01 10.94 -9.54
N GLN A 99 9.67 11.06 -8.25
CA GLN A 99 9.34 12.34 -7.60
C GLN A 99 10.56 13.13 -7.11
N SER A 100 11.68 12.45 -6.87
CA SER A 100 12.89 13.09 -6.36
C SER A 100 13.77 13.56 -7.52
N THR A 101 13.62 14.83 -7.92
CA THR A 101 14.74 15.53 -8.56
C THR A 101 15.77 15.80 -7.48
N VAL A 102 16.67 14.85 -7.23
CA VAL A 102 17.90 15.16 -6.51
C VAL A 102 18.77 15.92 -7.50
N SER A 103 18.65 17.25 -7.50
CA SER A 103 19.65 18.11 -8.13
C SER A 103 20.93 17.95 -7.33
N VAL A 104 21.86 17.16 -7.87
CA VAL A 104 23.27 17.17 -7.45
C VAL A 104 23.99 18.27 -8.23
#